data_AF-A0A0S8FWF6-F1
#
_entry.id   AF-A0A0S8FWF6-F1
#
_cell.length_a   1.000
_cell.length_b   1.000
_cell.length_c   1.000
_cell.angle_alpha   90.00
_cell.angle_beta   90.00
_cell.angle_gamma   90.00
#
_symmetry.space_group_name_H-M   'P 1'
#
loop_
_entity.id
_entity.type
_entity.pdbx_description
1 polymer ?
#
loop_
_entity_poly.entity_id
_entity_poly.type
_entity_poly.pdbx_seq_one_letter_code
_entity_poly.pdbx_strand_id
1 'polypeptide(L)'
;MNLLATIMLYAGSVVITVWGIAHIVPTKSVIAGFEPLTEDNRRILIMEWVSAGLTLCFIGVLAFSVTVIGPRDSVGSLFALRGSAVMLLIMAFWTLVTGGRTSTVQFKICPMVKTAVAALFLVGSAL
;
A
#
# COMPACT_ATOMS: atom_id res chain seq x y z
N MET A 1 13.09 3.97 19.25
CA MET A 1 13.52 4.11 17.84
C MET A 1 14.82 4.90 17.67
N ASN A 2 15.81 4.26 17.04
CA ASN A 2 17.06 4.87 16.57
C ASN A 2 16.92 5.52 15.18
N LEU A 3 17.98 6.13 14.64
CA LEU A 3 17.95 6.82 13.34
C LEU A 3 17.55 5.90 12.18
N LEU A 4 18.10 4.68 12.15
CA LEU A 4 17.82 3.70 11.10
C LEU A 4 16.33 3.32 11.08
N ALA A 5 15.76 3.04 12.25
CA ALA A 5 14.33 2.75 12.42
C ALA A 5 13.45 3.85 11.79
N THR A 6 13.74 5.11 12.14
CA THR A 6 13.01 6.28 11.63
C THR A 6 13.12 6.41 10.11
N ILE A 7 14.31 6.20 9.53
CA ILE A 7 14.52 6.25 8.07
C ILE A 7 13.67 5.19 7.37
N MET A 8 13.63 3.96 7.91
CA MET A 8 12.85 2.86 7.32
C MET A 8 11.35 3.18 7.32
N LEU A 9 10.82 3.72 8.43
CA LEU A 9 9.41 4.10 8.51
C LEU A 9 9.06 5.25 7.56
N TYR A 10 9.90 6.29 7.47
CA TYR A 10 9.67 7.37 6.51
C TYR A 10 9.75 6.90 5.07
N ALA A 11 10.76 6.10 4.72
CA ALA A 11 10.91 5.56 3.38
C ALA A 11 9.69 4.71 2.99
N GLY A 12 9.26 3.80 3.86
CA GLY A 12 8.07 2.99 3.63
C GLY A 12 6.80 3.83 3.46
N SER A 13 6.63 4.86 4.29
CA SER A 13 5.46 5.75 4.25
C SER A 13 5.39 6.55 2.96
N VAL A 14 6.52 7.09 2.50
CA VAL A 14 6.59 7.83 1.23
C VAL A 14 6.34 6.89 0.05
N VAL A 15 7.02 5.75 0.00
CA VAL A 15 6.89 4.78 -1.11
C VAL A 15 5.44 4.33 -1.26
N ILE A 16 4.76 3.96 -0.17
CA ILE A 16 3.39 3.44 -0.25
C ILE A 16 2.37 4.51 -0.60
N THR A 17 2.59 5.75 -0.13
CA THR A 17 1.74 6.89 -0.51
C THR A 17 1.86 7.19 -2.00
N VAL A 18 3.10 7.27 -2.51
CA VAL A 18 3.35 7.48 -3.94
C VAL A 18 2.76 6.35 -4.78
N TRP A 19 2.88 5.10 -4.31
CA TRP A 19 2.27 3.94 -4.99
C TRP A 19 0.74 4.00 -4.99
N GLY A 20 0.12 4.49 -3.92
CA GLY A 20 -1.32 4.74 -3.85
C GLY A 20 -1.79 5.82 -4.84
N ILE A 21 -1.05 6.92 -4.94
CA ILE A 21 -1.30 7.98 -5.94
C ILE A 21 -1.18 7.40 -7.37
N ALA A 22 -0.20 6.53 -7.60
CA ALA A 22 -0.01 5.85 -8.88
C ALA A 22 -1.13 4.84 -9.23
N HIS A 23 -1.95 4.41 -8.26
CA HIS A 23 -3.20 3.72 -8.58
C HIS A 23 -4.24 4.75 -9.04
N ILE A 24 -4.43 5.84 -8.31
CA ILE A 24 -5.54 6.77 -8.55
C ILE A 24 -5.38 7.54 -9.86
N VAL A 25 -4.23 8.17 -10.10
CA VAL A 25 -4.04 9.13 -11.21
C VAL A 25 -4.19 8.49 -12.60
N PRO A 26 -3.54 7.37 -12.93
CA PRO A 26 -3.63 6.77 -14.26
C PRO A 26 -4.81 5.78 -14.41
N THR A 27 -5.83 5.82 -13.54
CA THR A 27 -6.95 4.84 -13.54
C THR A 27 -7.53 4.61 -14.94
N LYS A 28 -7.85 5.68 -15.68
CA LYS A 28 -8.42 5.56 -17.04
C LYS A 28 -7.55 4.72 -17.98
N SER A 29 -6.23 4.92 -17.95
CA SER A 29 -5.28 4.19 -18.79
C SER A 29 -5.15 2.72 -18.38
N VAL A 30 -5.20 2.43 -17.08
CA VAL A 30 -5.16 1.05 -16.58
C VAL A 30 -6.42 0.29 -16.99
N ILE A 31 -7.59 0.89 -16.81
CA ILE A 31 -8.90 0.28 -17.14
C ILE A 31 -9.02 0.00 -18.64
N ALA A 32 -8.48 0.88 -19.50
CA ALA A 32 -8.47 0.65 -20.95
C ALA A 32 -7.71 -0.64 -21.33
N GLY A 33 -6.73 -1.07 -20.53
CA GLY A 33 -6.01 -2.33 -20.73
C GLY A 33 -6.82 -3.60 -20.46
N PHE A 34 -8.04 -3.48 -19.96
CA PHE A 34 -8.95 -4.61 -19.67
C PHE A 34 -10.12 -4.73 -20.65
N GLU A 35 -10.21 -3.85 -21.66
CA GLU A 35 -11.30 -3.88 -22.62
C GLU A 35 -11.26 -5.12 -23.54
N PRO A 36 -12.43 -5.62 -23.99
CA PRO A 36 -13.78 -5.08 -23.76
C PRO A 36 -14.39 -5.46 -22.40
N LEU A 37 -15.03 -4.50 -21.73
CA LEU A 37 -15.75 -4.69 -20.46
C LEU A 37 -17.21 -4.28 -20.61
N THR A 38 -18.12 -4.97 -19.89
CA THR A 38 -19.46 -4.44 -19.63
C THR A 38 -19.36 -3.19 -18.74
N GLU A 39 -20.38 -2.33 -18.78
CA GLU A 39 -20.39 -1.10 -17.99
C GLU A 39 -20.33 -1.37 -16.48
N ASP A 40 -21.00 -2.42 -16.00
CA ASP A 40 -20.96 -2.82 -14.59
C ASP A 40 -19.57 -3.30 -14.17
N ASN A 41 -18.93 -4.16 -14.98
CA ASN A 41 -17.57 -4.64 -14.69
C ASN A 41 -16.55 -3.50 -14.72
N ARG A 42 -16.72 -2.53 -15.63
CA ARG A 42 -15.90 -1.33 -15.67
C ARG A 42 -16.02 -0.52 -14.38
N ARG A 43 -17.23 -0.28 -13.89
CA ARG A 43 -17.47 0.45 -12.64
C ARG A 43 -16.90 -0.27 -11.43
N ILE A 44 -17.09 -1.58 -11.33
CA ILE A 44 -16.53 -2.40 -10.24
C ILE A 44 -15.00 -2.37 -10.27
N LEU A 45 -14.38 -2.49 -11.45
CA LEU A 45 -12.93 -2.44 -11.57
C LEU A 45 -12.36 -1.07 -11.17
N ILE A 46 -13.01 0.04 -11.58
CA ILE A 46 -12.63 1.39 -11.13
C ILE A 46 -12.74 1.51 -9.61
N MET A 47 -13.86 1.05 -9.04
CA MET A 47 -14.10 1.10 -7.60
C MET A 47 -12.99 0.38 -6.82
N GLU A 48 -12.69 -0.87 -7.19
CA GLU A 48 -11.68 -1.69 -6.52
C GLU A 48 -10.26 -1.11 -6.70
N TRP A 49 -9.96 -0.62 -7.90
CA TRP A 49 -8.66 -0.04 -8.20
C TRP A 49 -8.41 1.25 -7.42
N VAL A 50 -9.40 2.14 -7.37
CA VAL A 50 -9.31 3.41 -6.64
C VAL A 50 -9.35 3.19 -5.13
N SER A 51 -10.20 2.28 -4.64
CA SER A 51 -10.27 1.95 -3.21
C SER A 51 -8.92 1.42 -2.72
N ALA A 52 -8.28 0.52 -3.46
CA ALA A 52 -6.93 0.05 -3.15
C ALA A 52 -5.93 1.20 -3.11
N GLY A 53 -5.95 2.12 -4.08
CA GLY A 53 -5.10 3.31 -4.09
C GLY A 53 -5.28 4.20 -2.87
N LEU A 54 -6.54 4.49 -2.49
CA LEU A 54 -6.88 5.29 -1.31
C LEU A 54 -6.41 4.62 -0.02
N THR A 55 -6.56 3.30 0.11
CA THR A 55 -6.06 2.54 1.27
C THR A 55 -4.54 2.67 1.40
N LEU A 56 -3.79 2.61 0.29
CA LEU A 56 -2.34 2.77 0.30
C LEU A 56 -1.92 4.19 0.72
N CYS A 57 -2.60 5.21 0.21
CA CYS A 57 -2.39 6.60 0.65
C CYS A 57 -2.68 6.77 2.13
N PHE A 58 -3.80 6.22 2.61
CA PHE A 58 -4.18 6.27 4.03
C PHE A 58 -3.12 5.61 4.92
N ILE A 59 -2.68 4.39 4.57
CA ILE A 59 -1.63 3.67 5.32
C ILE A 59 -0.33 4.48 5.37
N GLY A 60 0.09 5.05 4.24
CA GLY A 60 1.30 5.85 4.17
C GLY A 60 1.22 7.12 5.02
N VAL A 61 0.11 7.86 4.95
CA VAL A 61 -0.12 9.06 5.78
C VAL A 61 -0.20 8.71 7.27
N LEU A 62 -0.86 7.61 7.62
CA LEU A 62 -0.96 7.13 9.00
C LEU A 62 0.43 6.79 9.56
N ALA A 63 1.20 5.97 8.83
CA ALA A 63 2.55 5.57 9.26
C ALA A 63 3.50 6.78 9.35
N PHE A 64 3.41 7.71 8.40
CA PHE A 64 4.16 8.97 8.44
C PHE A 64 3.81 9.78 9.69
N SER A 65 2.51 9.99 9.94
CA SER A 65 2.03 10.75 11.10
C SER A 65 2.49 10.11 12.42
N VAL A 66 2.32 8.80 12.57
CA VAL A 66 2.80 8.07 13.76
C VAL A 66 4.31 8.22 13.94
N THR A 67 5.08 8.24 12.85
CA THR A 67 6.54 8.43 12.90
C THR A 67 6.94 9.85 13.32
N VAL A 68 6.20 10.87 12.90
CA VAL A 68 6.49 12.29 13.24
C VAL A 68 6.05 12.65 14.65
N ILE A 69 4.79 12.32 15.02
CA ILE A 69 4.14 12.83 16.24
C ILE A 69 3.88 11.75 17.30
N GLY A 70 3.98 10.47 16.94
CA GLY A 70 3.66 9.37 17.85
C GLY A 70 4.73 9.15 18.93
N PRO A 71 4.35 8.76 20.16
CA PRO A 71 5.33 8.35 21.15
C PRO A 71 6.04 7.07 20.67
N ARG A 72 7.38 7.08 20.73
CA ARG A 72 8.26 6.12 20.03
C ARG A 72 8.00 4.65 20.37
N ASP A 73 7.58 4.37 21.61
CA ASP A 73 7.41 2.99 22.10
C ASP A 73 6.02 2.77 22.71
N SER A 74 5.04 3.63 22.37
CA SER A 74 3.67 3.40 22.82
C SER A 74 3.05 2.20 22.12
N VAL A 75 2.22 1.45 22.87
CA VAL A 75 1.43 0.34 22.33
C VAL A 75 0.60 0.79 21.13
N GLY A 76 0.06 2.02 21.16
CA GLY A 76 -0.70 2.60 20.05
C GLY A 76 0.13 2.81 18.78
N SER A 77 1.32 3.41 18.89
CA SER A 77 2.22 3.58 17.73
C SER A 77 2.64 2.25 17.12
N LEU A 78 3.01 1.29 17.97
CA LEU A 78 3.40 -0.06 17.52
C LEU A 78 2.25 -0.79 16.83
N PHE A 79 1.03 -0.69 17.39
CA PHE A 79 -0.17 -1.27 16.80
C PHE A 79 -0.48 -0.65 15.44
N ALA A 80 -0.39 0.68 15.30
CA ALA A 80 -0.64 1.37 14.04
C ALA A 80 0.38 0.98 12.95
N LEU A 81 1.67 0.97 13.27
CA LEU A 81 2.74 0.63 12.32
C LEU A 81 2.71 -0.84 11.90
N ARG A 82 2.61 -1.76 12.87
CA ARG A 82 2.58 -3.21 12.61
C ARG A 82 1.25 -3.64 11.99
N GLY A 83 0.14 -3.06 12.43
CA GLY A 83 -1.18 -3.28 11.83
C GLY A 83 -1.21 -2.84 10.37
N SER A 84 -0.61 -1.68 10.06
CA SER A 84 -0.41 -1.22 8.68
C SER A 84 0.41 -2.22 7.86
N ALA A 85 1.51 -2.72 8.41
CA ALA A 85 2.34 -3.72 7.74
C ALA A 85 1.57 -5.03 7.46
N VAL A 86 0.82 -5.54 8.44
CA VAL A 86 -0.02 -6.73 8.29
C VAL A 86 -1.07 -6.52 7.20
N MET A 87 -1.75 -5.36 7.18
CA MET A 87 -2.71 -5.05 6.14
C MET A 87 -2.06 -5.02 4.75
N LEU A 88 -0.87 -4.44 4.62
CA LEU A 88 -0.11 -4.46 3.36
C LEU A 88 0.20 -5.90 2.90
N LEU A 89 0.56 -6.80 3.83
CA LEU A 89 0.79 -8.21 3.51
C LEU A 89 -0.49 -8.93 3.08
N ILE A 90 -1.62 -8.68 3.77
CA ILE A 90 -2.94 -9.22 3.38
C ILE A 90 -3.29 -8.75 1.97
N MET A 91 -3.15 -7.45 1.69
CA MET A 91 -3.41 -6.89 0.36
C MET A 91 -2.44 -7.45 -0.69
N ALA A 92 -1.16 -7.66 -0.35
CA ALA A 92 -0.17 -8.23 -1.25
C ALA A 92 -0.54 -9.66 -1.62
N PHE A 93 -0.88 -10.49 -0.62
CA PHE A 93 -1.34 -11.86 -0.84
C PHE A 93 -2.61 -11.88 -1.68
N TRP A 94 -3.62 -11.08 -1.33
CA TRP A 94 -4.86 -10.98 -2.11
C TRP A 94 -4.58 -10.58 -3.56
N THR A 95 -3.72 -9.58 -3.79
CA THR A 95 -3.32 -9.16 -5.14
C THR A 95 -2.64 -10.30 -5.88
N LEU A 96 -1.73 -11.05 -5.24
CA LEU A 96 -0.99 -12.15 -5.86
C LEU A 96 -1.92 -13.28 -6.32
N VAL A 97 -2.93 -13.63 -5.52
CA VAL A 97 -3.87 -14.73 -5.85
C VAL A 97 -4.99 -14.29 -6.79
N THR A 98 -5.26 -12.98 -6.90
CA THR A 98 -6.28 -12.40 -7.80
C THR A 98 -5.64 -11.67 -8.98
N GLY A 99 -5.49 -10.34 -8.91
CA GLY A 99 -5.07 -9.48 -10.01
C GLY A 99 -3.67 -9.79 -10.57
N GLY A 100 -2.78 -10.37 -9.78
CA GLY A 100 -1.44 -10.79 -10.21
C GLY A 100 -1.44 -11.91 -11.26
N ARG A 101 -2.58 -12.60 -11.42
CA ARG A 101 -2.81 -13.59 -12.48
C ARG A 101 -3.24 -12.98 -13.82
N THR A 102 -3.44 -11.66 -13.87
CA THR A 102 -3.75 -10.95 -15.13
C THR A 102 -2.46 -10.65 -15.92
N SER A 103 -2.60 -10.25 -17.19
CA SER A 103 -1.47 -9.86 -18.04
C SER A 103 -0.87 -8.49 -17.65
N THR A 104 -1.60 -7.69 -16.88
CA THR A 104 -1.22 -6.31 -16.56
C THR A 104 -0.02 -6.24 -15.60
N VAL A 105 0.96 -5.43 -15.96
CA VAL A 105 2.23 -5.31 -15.23
C VAL A 105 2.01 -4.69 -13.84
N GLN A 106 1.08 -3.75 -13.73
CA GLN A 106 0.80 -3.02 -12.50
C GLN A 106 0.38 -3.96 -11.37
N PHE A 107 -0.49 -4.93 -11.66
CA PHE A 107 -0.94 -5.92 -10.68
C PHE A 107 0.16 -6.93 -10.27
N LYS A 108 1.20 -7.12 -11.10
CA LYS A 108 2.34 -7.98 -10.79
C LYS A 108 3.37 -7.28 -9.88
N ILE A 109 3.55 -5.97 -10.06
CA ILE A 109 4.48 -5.17 -9.25
C ILE A 109 3.88 -4.82 -7.88
N CYS A 110 2.57 -4.57 -7.83
CA CYS A 110 1.86 -4.16 -6.62
C CYS A 110 2.09 -5.03 -5.37
N PRO A 111 2.04 -6.38 -5.43
CA PRO A 111 2.34 -7.20 -4.25
C PRO A 111 3.80 -7.04 -3.79
N MET A 112 4.76 -6.87 -4.70
CA MET A 112 6.18 -6.69 -4.35
C MET A 112 6.41 -5.38 -3.60
N VAL A 113 5.80 -4.28 -4.06
CA VAL A 113 5.88 -2.97 -3.39
C VAL A 113 5.27 -3.03 -1.99
N LYS A 114 4.06 -3.62 -1.87
CA LYS A 114 3.38 -3.79 -0.58
C LYS A 114 4.21 -4.62 0.41
N THR A 115 4.79 -5.73 -0.04
CA THR A 115 5.64 -6.59 0.79
C THR A 115 6.93 -5.88 1.22
N ALA A 116 7.59 -5.16 0.30
CA ALA A 116 8.80 -4.40 0.63
C ALA A 116 8.53 -3.32 1.69
N VAL A 117 7.44 -2.56 1.54
CA VAL A 117 7.04 -1.55 2.54
C VAL A 117 6.64 -2.21 3.86
N ALA A 118 5.92 -3.32 3.82
CA ALA A 118 5.58 -4.05 5.05
C ALA A 118 6.83 -4.49 5.81
N ALA A 119 7.88 -4.95 5.12
CA ALA A 119 9.16 -5.26 5.74
C ALA A 119 9.81 -4.02 6.37
N LEU A 120 9.79 -2.87 5.69
CA LEU A 120 10.30 -1.61 6.27
C LEU A 120 9.54 -1.22 7.55
N PHE A 121 8.22 -1.36 7.57
CA PHE A 121 7.41 -1.06 8.75
C PHE A 121 7.65 -2.06 9.90
N LEU A 122 7.77 -3.35 9.61
CA LEU A 122 8.04 -4.37 10.64
C LEU A 122 9.43 -4.20 11.25
N VAL A 123 10.47 -4.03 10.41
CA VAL A 123 11.83 -3.86 10.89
C VAL A 123 12.00 -2.49 11.57
N GLY A 124 11.47 -1.43 10.98
CA GLY A 124 11.53 -0.09 11.56
C GLY A 124 10.79 0.04 12.90
N SER A 125 9.72 -0.73 13.12
CA SER A 125 9.00 -0.78 14.41
C SER A 125 9.54 -1.82 15.39
N ALA A 126 10.62 -2.54 15.05
CA ALA A 126 11.29 -3.49 15.93
C ALA A 126 12.67 -2.99 16.41
N LEU A 127 13.20 -1.92 15.80
CA LEU A 127 14.50 -1.28 16.08
C LEU A 127 14.39 -0.02 16.96
#